data_AF-A0A7K4Z3T5-F1
#
_entry.id   AF-A0A7K4Z3T5-F1
#
_cell.length_a   1.000
_cell.length_b   1.000
_cell.length_c   1.000
_cell.angle_alpha   90.00
_cell.angle_beta   90.00
_cell.angle_gamma   90.00
#
_symmetry.space_group_name_H-M   'P 1'
#
loop_
_entity.id
_entity.type
_entity.pdbx_description
1 polymer ?
#
loop_
_entity_poly.entity_id
_entity_poly.type
_entity_poly.pdbx_seq_one_letter_code
_entity_poly.pdbx_strand_id
1 'polypeptide(L)'
;PPATGPAKGQLEELLEPPKLVITEQPKQRGMRFRYECEGRSAGSILGESSTEASKTLPAIELVNCQAIPEVTVTACLVWKDWPYRVHPHGLVGKDCSNGLCQVVLKPQSNPKHSFSNLGIQCVKKKEIEAAIEKKLQLGIDPFKAGSLKNHQEVDMNVVRICFQASYRDSAGQTRHLSPVLSEPIFDKKSTNTSELRICRMNKESGPCTGGEELYLLCDKVQKEDIAVVFRKETWEARADFSQADVHRQVAIVFKTPPYQQLELAEPVEVEVFLQRLTDSVCSEAFRFTYLPREHGTGG
;
A
#
# COMPACT_ATOMS: atom_id res chain seq x y z
N PRO A 1 46.25 -47.62 -10.13
CA PRO A 1 44.88 -47.07 -10.25
C PRO A 1 44.79 -45.66 -9.63
N PRO A 2 44.74 -44.58 -10.42
CA PRO A 2 44.56 -43.25 -9.85
C PRO A 2 43.07 -43.05 -9.51
N ALA A 3 42.82 -42.55 -8.30
CA ALA A 3 41.50 -42.15 -7.84
C ALA A 3 41.03 -40.92 -8.63
N THR A 4 39.93 -41.07 -9.37
CA THR A 4 39.18 -39.97 -9.97
C THR A 4 38.52 -39.16 -8.85
N GLY A 5 39.04 -37.96 -8.58
CA GLY A 5 38.33 -36.97 -7.77
C GLY A 5 37.01 -36.55 -8.44
N PRO A 6 36.04 -36.00 -7.68
CA PRO A 6 34.73 -35.70 -8.23
C PRO A 6 34.86 -34.63 -9.32
N ALA A 7 34.19 -34.87 -10.44
CA ALA A 7 34.16 -33.96 -11.57
C ALA A 7 33.57 -32.61 -11.13
N LYS A 8 34.24 -31.51 -11.51
CA LYS A 8 33.81 -30.12 -11.28
C LYS A 8 32.36 -29.81 -11.70
N GLY A 9 31.70 -30.68 -12.47
CA GLY A 9 30.33 -30.52 -12.94
C GLY A 9 29.21 -30.88 -11.95
N GLN A 10 29.50 -31.52 -10.81
CA GLN A 10 28.44 -31.89 -9.83
C GLN A 10 28.23 -30.84 -8.71
N LEU A 11 29.06 -29.79 -8.64
CA LEU A 11 28.93 -28.73 -7.63
C LEU A 11 28.16 -27.50 -8.13
N GLU A 12 27.99 -27.34 -9.45
CA GLU A 12 27.21 -26.25 -10.06
C GLU A 12 25.69 -26.46 -9.95
N GLU A 13 25.24 -27.69 -9.70
CA GLU A 13 23.81 -28.07 -9.69
C GLU A 13 23.08 -27.69 -8.39
N LEU A 14 23.79 -27.15 -7.38
CA LEU A 14 23.24 -26.74 -6.08
C LEU A 14 23.24 -25.23 -5.84
N LEU A 15 23.74 -24.42 -6.79
CA LEU A 15 23.74 -22.97 -6.66
C LEU A 15 22.41 -22.40 -7.16
N GLU A 16 21.60 -21.87 -6.24
CA GLU A 16 20.38 -21.15 -6.58
C GLU A 16 20.66 -20.03 -7.60
N PRO A 17 19.77 -19.82 -8.59
CA PRO A 17 19.99 -18.81 -9.61
C PRO A 17 20.02 -17.38 -9.02
N PRO A 18 20.74 -16.45 -9.67
CA PRO A 18 20.70 -15.03 -9.34
C PRO A 18 19.28 -14.49 -9.30
N LYS A 19 18.90 -13.78 -8.24
CA LYS A 19 17.55 -13.23 -8.06
C LYS A 19 17.59 -11.85 -7.43
N LEU A 20 16.59 -11.05 -7.76
CA LEU A 20 16.28 -9.81 -7.08
C LEU A 20 15.17 -10.08 -6.07
N VAL A 21 15.26 -9.50 -4.87
CA VAL A 21 14.19 -9.57 -3.86
C VAL A 21 13.94 -8.20 -3.25
N ILE A 22 12.71 -7.96 -2.83
CA ILE A 22 12.36 -6.79 -2.01
C ILE A 22 12.59 -7.17 -0.55
N THR A 23 13.42 -6.42 0.16
CA THR A 23 13.73 -6.65 1.58
C THR A 23 12.95 -5.75 2.51
N GLU A 24 12.46 -4.61 2.01
CA GLU A 24 11.52 -3.71 2.70
C GLU A 24 10.50 -3.24 1.67
N GLN A 25 9.24 -3.65 1.83
CA GLN A 25 8.14 -3.24 0.95
C GLN A 25 7.84 -1.74 1.13
N PRO A 26 7.28 -1.05 0.12
CA PRO A 26 6.78 0.29 0.31
C PRO A 26 5.53 0.29 1.18
N LYS A 27 5.40 1.29 2.05
CA LYS A 27 4.20 1.50 2.84
C LYS A 27 3.00 1.72 1.91
N GLN A 28 1.99 0.86 2.02
CA GLN A 28 0.88 0.84 1.08
C GLN A 28 0.02 2.11 1.15
N ARG A 29 -0.17 2.71 2.33
CA ARG A 29 -1.03 3.88 2.54
C ARG A 29 -0.30 4.99 3.28
N GLY A 30 -0.83 6.20 3.19
CA GLY A 30 -0.29 7.37 3.88
C GLY A 30 0.54 8.32 3.00
N MET A 31 0.96 7.86 1.82
CA MET A 31 1.64 8.71 0.83
C MET A 31 0.65 9.37 -0.13
N ARG A 32 0.83 10.66 -0.40
CA ARG A 32 0.04 11.38 -1.41
C ARG A 32 0.80 11.44 -2.74
N PHE A 33 0.13 11.12 -3.84
CA PHE A 33 0.67 11.36 -5.18
C PHE A 33 0.58 12.84 -5.53
N ARG A 34 1.57 13.35 -6.26
CA ARG A 34 1.73 14.80 -6.50
C ARG A 34 1.72 15.11 -7.98
N TYR A 35 0.97 16.14 -8.37
CA TYR A 35 1.05 16.66 -9.73
C TYR A 35 2.32 17.49 -9.90
N GLU A 36 2.86 17.51 -11.12
CA GLU A 36 3.99 18.36 -11.48
C GLU A 36 3.77 19.83 -11.12
N CYS A 37 2.55 20.32 -11.39
CA CYS A 37 2.18 21.71 -11.17
C CYS A 37 2.10 22.12 -9.68
N GLU A 38 2.26 21.19 -8.72
CA GLU A 38 2.33 21.53 -7.30
C GLU A 38 3.66 22.21 -6.93
N GLY A 39 4.71 22.10 -7.75
CA GLY A 39 5.98 22.82 -7.58
C GLY A 39 6.78 22.45 -6.32
N ARG A 40 6.44 21.34 -5.67
CA ARG A 40 7.11 20.80 -4.47
C ARG A 40 7.66 19.40 -4.78
N SER A 41 8.63 18.93 -4.00
CA SER A 41 9.06 17.54 -4.09
C SER A 41 7.87 16.60 -3.88
N ALA A 42 7.84 15.47 -4.57
CA ALA A 42 6.73 14.52 -4.51
C ALA A 42 6.67 13.70 -3.19
N GLY A 43 7.40 14.14 -2.15
CA GLY A 43 7.62 13.39 -0.92
C GLY A 43 8.56 12.20 -1.10
N SER A 44 8.61 11.33 -0.09
CA SER A 44 9.33 10.06 -0.14
C SER A 44 8.39 8.94 0.27
N ILE A 45 8.39 7.85 -0.50
CA ILE A 45 7.80 6.57 -0.13
C ILE A 45 8.58 6.06 1.08
N LEU A 46 7.86 5.67 2.12
CA LEU A 46 8.43 5.04 3.31
C LEU A 46 8.37 3.52 3.16
N GLY A 47 9.17 2.81 3.94
CA GLY A 47 9.06 1.37 4.09
C GLY A 47 7.82 0.97 4.90
N GLU A 48 7.32 -0.24 4.67
CA GLU A 48 6.16 -0.83 5.35
C GLU A 48 6.36 -0.88 6.87
N SER A 49 7.57 -1.18 7.34
CA SER A 49 7.90 -1.21 8.77
C SER A 49 8.15 0.18 9.37
N SER A 50 7.97 1.26 8.59
CA SER A 50 8.20 2.61 9.06
C SER A 50 7.19 3.04 10.12
N THR A 51 7.71 3.50 11.25
CA THR A 51 6.97 4.05 12.38
C THR A 51 7.17 5.57 12.48
N GLU A 52 6.59 6.19 13.51
CA GLU A 52 6.87 7.60 13.84
C GLU A 52 8.29 7.78 14.39
N ALA A 53 8.76 6.84 15.22
CA ALA A 53 10.07 6.88 15.85
C ALA A 53 11.21 6.47 14.91
N SER A 54 10.96 5.54 13.99
CA SER A 54 11.98 5.01 13.06
C SER A 54 11.45 4.98 11.63
N LYS A 55 12.12 5.73 10.75
CA LYS A 55 11.80 5.79 9.33
C LYS A 55 12.60 4.74 8.57
N THR A 56 11.91 3.81 7.92
CA THR A 56 12.48 2.87 6.95
C THR A 56 12.13 3.31 5.53
N LEU A 57 12.83 2.76 4.54
CA LEU A 57 12.68 3.11 3.13
C LEU A 57 12.57 1.83 2.30
N PRO A 58 11.84 1.83 1.18
CA PRO A 58 11.77 0.68 0.29
C PRO A 58 13.18 0.20 -0.07
N ALA A 59 13.40 -1.11 0.05
CA ALA A 59 14.73 -1.68 -0.12
C ALA A 59 14.69 -2.99 -0.90
N ILE A 60 15.76 -3.23 -1.64
CA ILE A 60 15.96 -4.42 -2.46
C ILE A 60 17.32 -5.05 -2.15
N GLU A 61 17.46 -6.32 -2.50
CA GLU A 61 18.69 -7.07 -2.40
C GLU A 61 18.89 -7.99 -3.61
N LEU A 62 20.13 -8.05 -4.09
CA LEU A 62 20.58 -9.01 -5.08
C LEU A 62 21.10 -10.27 -4.38
N VAL A 63 20.43 -11.38 -4.59
CA VAL A 63 20.77 -12.67 -3.97
C VAL A 63 21.40 -13.58 -5.02
N ASN A 64 22.46 -14.29 -4.63
CA ASN A 64 23.26 -15.17 -5.50
C ASN A 64 23.93 -14.43 -6.70
N CYS A 65 24.16 -13.12 -6.57
CA CYS A 65 24.75 -12.30 -7.63
C CYS A 65 26.25 -12.04 -7.45
N GLN A 66 26.96 -12.75 -6.56
CA GLN A 66 28.35 -12.41 -6.25
C GLN A 66 29.27 -12.53 -7.46
N ALA A 67 29.10 -13.55 -8.31
CA ALA A 67 29.90 -13.66 -9.54
C ALA A 67 29.66 -12.54 -10.57
N ILE A 68 28.65 -11.68 -10.37
CA ILE A 68 28.27 -10.60 -11.28
C ILE A 68 28.94 -9.29 -10.83
N PRO A 69 29.81 -8.66 -11.66
CA PRO A 69 30.52 -7.46 -11.25
C PRO A 69 29.59 -6.26 -10.98
N GLU A 70 28.56 -6.13 -11.81
CA GLU A 70 27.68 -4.97 -11.82
C GLU A 70 26.28 -5.36 -12.32
N VAL A 71 25.25 -4.89 -11.61
CA VAL A 71 23.84 -5.09 -11.95
C VAL A 71 23.14 -3.74 -11.98
N THR A 72 22.49 -3.43 -13.11
CA THR A 72 21.60 -2.28 -13.24
C THR A 72 20.20 -2.68 -12.79
N VAL A 73 19.66 -1.98 -11.79
CA VAL A 73 18.26 -2.13 -11.37
C VAL A 73 17.46 -0.92 -11.81
N THR A 74 16.35 -1.16 -12.51
CA THR A 74 15.38 -0.16 -12.95
C THR A 74 14.05 -0.39 -12.25
N ALA A 75 13.54 0.63 -11.57
CA ALA A 75 12.21 0.65 -10.99
C ALA A 75 11.26 1.49 -11.85
N CYS A 76 10.05 0.98 -12.11
CA CYS A 76 8.99 1.70 -12.80
C CYS A 76 7.63 1.45 -12.14
N LEU A 77 6.64 2.29 -12.42
CA LEU A 77 5.27 2.07 -11.94
C LEU A 77 4.47 1.24 -12.94
N VAL A 78 3.74 0.25 -12.42
CA VAL A 78 2.83 -0.62 -13.16
C VAL A 78 1.46 -0.67 -12.49
N TRP A 79 0.48 -1.22 -13.21
CA TRP A 79 -0.86 -1.48 -12.69
C TRP A 79 -0.83 -2.41 -11.47
N LYS A 80 -1.83 -2.27 -10.61
CA LYS A 80 -2.00 -3.12 -9.43
C LYS A 80 -2.26 -4.58 -9.80
N ASP A 81 -3.11 -4.79 -10.81
CA ASP A 81 -3.64 -6.09 -11.20
C ASP A 81 -3.08 -6.52 -12.57
N TRP A 82 -3.11 -7.83 -12.85
CA TRP A 82 -2.67 -8.40 -14.13
C TRP A 82 -3.42 -7.72 -15.29
N PRO A 83 -2.77 -7.34 -16.41
CA PRO A 83 -1.44 -7.78 -16.87
C PRO A 83 -0.27 -6.86 -16.47
N TYR A 84 -0.39 -6.08 -15.39
CA TYR A 84 0.70 -5.22 -14.88
C TYR A 84 1.26 -4.27 -15.95
N ARG A 85 0.36 -3.65 -16.72
CA ARG A 85 0.73 -2.65 -17.73
C ARG A 85 1.49 -1.51 -17.07
N VAL A 86 2.34 -0.85 -17.83
CA VAL A 86 3.02 0.37 -17.39
C VAL A 86 1.99 1.41 -16.97
N HIS A 87 2.14 1.93 -15.75
CA HIS A 87 1.26 2.96 -15.22
C HIS A 87 1.63 4.33 -15.81
N PRO A 88 0.68 5.24 -16.08
CA PRO A 88 1.01 6.57 -16.59
C PRO A 88 1.82 7.44 -15.60
N HIS A 89 1.52 7.37 -14.30
CA HIS A 89 2.31 8.03 -13.25
C HIS A 89 3.80 7.65 -13.28
N GLY A 90 4.68 8.55 -12.86
CA GLY A 90 6.12 8.34 -12.86
C GLY A 90 6.74 8.32 -11.47
N LEU A 91 7.87 7.63 -11.32
CA LEU A 91 8.78 7.81 -10.19
C LEU A 91 9.59 9.09 -10.38
N VAL A 92 9.74 9.86 -9.30
CA VAL A 92 10.59 11.04 -9.24
C VAL A 92 11.43 11.02 -7.98
N GLY A 93 12.57 11.70 -7.99
CA GLY A 93 13.46 11.66 -6.85
C GLY A 93 14.92 11.60 -7.26
N LYS A 94 15.75 11.15 -6.32
CA LYS A 94 17.15 10.84 -6.59
C LYS A 94 17.23 9.70 -7.62
N ASP A 95 18.18 9.80 -8.55
CA ASP A 95 18.44 8.76 -9.56
C ASP A 95 17.21 8.43 -10.44
N CYS A 96 16.26 9.37 -10.54
CA CYS A 96 15.06 9.24 -11.34
C CYS A 96 15.13 10.08 -12.61
N SER A 97 14.77 9.48 -13.75
CA SER A 97 14.63 10.17 -15.03
C SER A 97 13.48 9.56 -15.83
N ASN A 98 12.70 10.39 -16.54
CA ASN A 98 11.58 9.95 -17.37
C ASN A 98 10.53 9.06 -16.66
N GLY A 99 10.35 9.23 -15.35
CA GLY A 99 9.39 8.45 -14.56
C GLY A 99 9.91 7.07 -14.12
N LEU A 100 11.21 6.81 -14.28
CA LEU A 100 11.93 5.63 -13.82
C LEU A 100 12.95 6.00 -12.77
N CYS A 101 13.25 5.08 -11.86
CA CYS A 101 14.43 5.16 -11.00
C CYS A 101 15.44 4.09 -11.44
N GLN A 102 16.70 4.46 -11.66
CA GLN A 102 17.72 3.52 -12.11
C GLN A 102 18.96 3.62 -11.22
N VAL A 103 19.42 2.49 -10.70
CA VAL A 103 20.58 2.40 -9.83
C VAL A 103 21.50 1.26 -10.26
N VAL A 104 22.79 1.42 -10.01
CA VAL A 104 23.81 0.43 -10.34
C VAL A 104 24.36 -0.14 -9.03
N LEU A 105 24.28 -1.45 -8.88
CA LEU A 105 24.75 -2.19 -7.72
C LEU A 105 25.96 -3.04 -8.07
N LYS A 106 26.89 -3.12 -7.13
CA LYS A 106 28.06 -4.00 -7.20
C LYS A 106 27.89 -5.07 -6.12
N PRO A 107 27.34 -6.25 -6.46
CA PRO A 107 26.96 -7.28 -5.50
C PRO A 107 28.07 -7.64 -4.50
N GLN A 108 29.32 -7.69 -4.98
CA GLN A 108 30.51 -8.02 -4.20
C GLN A 108 30.81 -7.04 -3.06
N SER A 109 30.45 -5.76 -3.23
CA SER A 109 30.70 -4.73 -2.22
C SER A 109 29.46 -4.49 -1.36
N ASN A 110 28.31 -4.31 -2.00
CA ASN A 110 27.04 -4.14 -1.33
C ASN A 110 25.90 -4.59 -2.26
N PRO A 111 25.25 -5.73 -1.99
CA PRO A 111 24.14 -6.22 -2.82
C PRO A 111 22.80 -5.55 -2.49
N LYS A 112 22.75 -4.67 -1.47
CA LYS A 112 21.53 -4.03 -0.98
C LYS A 112 21.43 -2.58 -1.45
N HIS A 113 20.19 -2.14 -1.69
CA HIS A 113 19.89 -0.74 -1.99
C HIS A 113 18.61 -0.28 -1.31
N SER A 114 18.63 0.91 -0.74
CA SER A 114 17.46 1.57 -0.16
C SER A 114 17.16 2.85 -0.94
N PHE A 115 15.92 2.99 -1.40
CA PHE A 115 15.49 4.09 -2.25
C PHE A 115 15.08 5.31 -1.41
N SER A 116 16.03 6.21 -1.18
CA SER A 116 15.78 7.50 -0.51
C SER A 116 15.18 8.53 -1.47
N ASN A 117 14.26 9.38 -0.98
CA ASN A 117 13.64 10.48 -1.74
C ASN A 117 12.90 10.03 -3.00
N LEU A 118 12.36 8.81 -3.00
CA LEU A 118 11.57 8.28 -4.11
C LEU A 118 10.11 8.71 -3.94
N GLY A 119 9.60 9.53 -4.85
CA GLY A 119 8.24 10.05 -4.87
C GLY A 119 7.44 9.56 -6.08
N ILE A 120 6.13 9.79 -6.06
CA ILE A 120 5.21 9.43 -7.16
C ILE A 120 4.61 10.71 -7.73
N GLN A 121 4.92 10.96 -9.01
CA GLN A 121 4.35 12.06 -9.78
C GLN A 121 3.14 11.55 -10.57
N CYS A 122 1.96 12.05 -10.20
CA CYS A 122 0.72 11.71 -10.90
C CYS A 122 0.46 12.64 -12.09
N VAL A 123 -0.11 12.07 -13.15
CA VAL A 123 -0.49 12.80 -14.37
C VAL A 123 -2.00 13.06 -14.40
N LYS A 124 -2.43 14.03 -15.19
CA LYS A 124 -3.87 14.30 -15.39
C LYS A 124 -4.47 13.27 -16.34
N LYS A 125 -5.79 13.06 -16.27
CA LYS A 125 -6.51 12.11 -17.15
C LYS A 125 -6.22 12.31 -18.64
N LYS A 126 -6.13 13.56 -19.08
CA LYS A 126 -5.82 13.93 -20.48
C LYS A 126 -4.39 13.60 -20.93
N GLU A 127 -3.49 13.30 -19.99
CA GLU A 127 -2.07 13.02 -20.25
C GLU A 127 -1.76 11.51 -20.18
N ILE A 128 -2.75 10.66 -19.83
CA ILE A 128 -2.54 9.22 -19.62
C ILE A 128 -1.94 8.55 -20.86
N GLU A 129 -2.56 8.78 -22.02
CA GLU A 129 -2.13 8.21 -23.31
C GLU A 129 -0.68 8.55 -23.64
N ALA A 130 -0.39 9.85 -23.65
CA ALA A 130 0.93 10.37 -23.98
C ALA A 130 2.01 9.87 -22.99
N ALA A 131 1.67 9.76 -21.71
CA ALA A 131 2.59 9.28 -20.68
C ALA A 131 2.93 7.79 -20.84
N ILE A 132 1.95 6.95 -21.20
CA ILE A 132 2.16 5.52 -21.47
C ILE A 132 2.99 5.36 -22.75
N GLU A 133 2.60 6.03 -23.83
CA GLU A 133 3.27 5.94 -25.13
C GLU A 133 4.74 6.36 -25.03
N LYS A 134 5.04 7.45 -24.31
CA LYS A 134 6.42 7.89 -24.05
C LYS A 134 7.26 6.79 -23.37
N LYS A 135 6.68 6.02 -22.45
CA LYS A 135 7.40 4.94 -21.74
C LYS A 135 7.63 3.73 -22.65
N LEU A 136 6.64 3.38 -23.46
CA LEU A 136 6.77 2.30 -24.44
C LEU A 136 7.85 2.61 -25.49
N GLN A 137 7.93 3.86 -25.96
CA GLN A 137 8.98 4.32 -26.87
C GLN A 137 10.39 4.23 -26.27
N LEU A 138 10.50 4.32 -24.94
CA LEU A 138 11.75 4.11 -24.21
C LEU A 138 12.03 2.61 -23.94
N GLY A 139 11.22 1.70 -24.47
CA GLY A 139 11.35 0.25 -24.26
C GLY A 139 10.96 -0.22 -22.86
N ILE A 140 10.22 0.59 -22.12
CA ILE A 140 9.80 0.30 -20.75
C ILE A 140 8.48 -0.46 -20.84
N ASP A 141 8.52 -1.79 -20.77
CA ASP A 141 7.34 -2.65 -20.65
C ASP A 141 7.73 -3.96 -19.93
N PRO A 142 7.77 -3.98 -18.59
CA PRO A 142 8.34 -5.09 -17.83
C PRO A 142 7.68 -6.44 -18.11
N PHE A 143 6.39 -6.43 -18.44
CA PHE A 143 5.59 -7.63 -18.68
C PHE A 143 5.18 -7.80 -20.15
N LYS A 144 5.70 -6.96 -21.05
CA LYS A 144 5.35 -6.96 -22.48
C LYS A 144 3.83 -6.93 -22.70
N ALA A 145 3.13 -6.21 -21.84
CA ALA A 145 1.67 -6.15 -21.85
C ALA A 145 1.14 -5.28 -23.01
N GLY A 146 2.01 -4.44 -23.59
CA GLY A 146 1.70 -3.55 -24.70
C GLY A 146 0.84 -2.35 -24.30
N SER A 147 0.51 -1.54 -25.32
CA SER A 147 -0.25 -0.30 -25.14
C SER A 147 -1.70 -0.54 -24.74
N LEU A 148 -2.29 0.49 -24.13
CA LEU A 148 -3.65 0.51 -23.66
C LEU A 148 -4.57 1.08 -24.76
N LYS A 149 -5.68 0.38 -25.06
CA LYS A 149 -6.68 0.89 -26.01
C LYS A 149 -7.74 1.79 -25.37
N ASN A 150 -7.90 1.72 -24.03
CA ASN A 150 -8.91 2.47 -23.28
C ASN A 150 -8.37 3.00 -21.95
N HIS A 151 -8.11 4.30 -21.88
CA HIS A 151 -7.47 5.01 -20.75
C HIS A 151 -8.37 5.07 -19.51
N GLN A 152 -9.66 4.76 -19.65
CA GLN A 152 -10.62 4.75 -18.56
C GLN A 152 -10.42 3.59 -17.58
N GLU A 153 -9.68 2.55 -17.99
CA GLU A 153 -9.41 1.35 -17.16
C GLU A 153 -8.28 1.57 -16.14
N VAL A 154 -7.52 2.65 -16.26
CA VAL A 154 -6.40 2.91 -15.34
C VAL A 154 -6.93 3.39 -13.98
N ASP A 155 -6.66 2.63 -12.91
CA ASP A 155 -6.86 3.13 -11.56
C ASP A 155 -5.76 4.11 -11.16
N MET A 156 -6.08 5.40 -11.22
CA MET A 156 -5.15 6.49 -10.93
C MET A 156 -4.79 6.62 -9.44
N ASN A 157 -5.43 5.85 -8.56
CA ASN A 157 -5.27 5.93 -7.10
C ASN A 157 -4.42 4.80 -6.53
N VAL A 158 -3.91 3.88 -7.36
CA VAL A 158 -3.07 2.77 -6.93
C VAL A 158 -2.02 2.42 -7.96
N VAL A 159 -0.81 2.11 -7.51
CA VAL A 159 0.29 1.63 -8.36
C VAL A 159 1.04 0.49 -7.68
N ARG A 160 1.75 -0.33 -8.44
CA ARG A 160 2.85 -1.16 -7.91
C ARG A 160 4.17 -0.66 -8.47
N ILE A 161 5.25 -0.82 -7.73
CA ILE A 161 6.60 -0.64 -8.26
C ILE A 161 7.05 -1.99 -8.83
N CYS A 162 7.46 -2.01 -10.09
CA CYS A 162 8.14 -3.14 -10.69
C CYS A 162 9.64 -2.86 -10.71
N PHE A 163 10.42 -3.74 -10.09
CA PHE A 163 11.88 -3.72 -10.15
C PHE A 163 12.38 -4.74 -11.16
N GLN A 164 13.14 -4.27 -12.15
CA GLN A 164 13.81 -5.10 -13.15
C GLN A 164 15.31 -5.00 -12.93
N ALA A 165 16.02 -6.13 -12.97
CA ALA A 165 17.46 -6.15 -12.86
C ALA A 165 18.08 -6.73 -14.15
N SER A 166 19.16 -6.12 -14.61
CA SER A 166 19.91 -6.58 -15.78
C SER A 166 21.42 -6.46 -15.55
N TYR A 167 22.18 -7.35 -16.16
CA TYR A 167 23.64 -7.38 -16.06
C TYR A 167 24.25 -7.90 -17.36
N ARG A 168 25.55 -7.67 -17.56
CA ARG A 168 26.30 -8.27 -18.67
C ARG A 168 26.97 -9.54 -18.20
N ASP A 169 26.77 -10.64 -18.92
CA ASP A 169 27.48 -11.89 -18.66
C ASP A 169 28.93 -11.85 -19.19
N SER A 170 29.68 -12.93 -18.97
CA SER A 170 31.08 -13.05 -19.42
C SER A 170 31.26 -13.00 -20.94
N ALA A 171 30.19 -13.25 -21.71
CA ALA A 171 30.18 -13.12 -23.17
C ALA A 171 29.78 -11.69 -23.63
N GLY A 172 29.48 -10.79 -22.69
CA GLY A 172 29.02 -9.43 -22.96
C GLY A 172 27.53 -9.33 -23.30
N GLN A 173 26.77 -10.42 -23.21
CA GLN A 173 25.33 -10.42 -23.47
C GLN A 173 24.56 -9.89 -22.27
N THR A 174 23.55 -9.06 -22.52
CA THR A 174 22.65 -8.58 -21.47
C THR A 174 21.72 -9.72 -21.03
N ARG A 175 21.79 -10.04 -19.74
CA ARG A 175 20.89 -10.96 -19.04
C ARG A 175 19.94 -10.18 -18.15
N HIS A 176 18.72 -10.69 -17.99
CA HIS A 176 17.69 -10.11 -17.15
C HIS A 176 17.33 -11.09 -16.04
N LEU A 177 17.20 -10.58 -14.81
CA LEU A 177 16.56 -11.31 -13.73
C LEU A 177 15.04 -11.18 -13.86
N SER A 178 14.30 -12.09 -13.24
CA SER A 178 12.84 -12.01 -13.16
C SER A 178 12.41 -10.69 -12.50
N PRO A 179 11.42 -9.98 -13.05
CA PRO A 179 10.90 -8.76 -12.44
C PRO A 179 10.23 -9.07 -11.10
N VAL A 180 10.34 -8.14 -10.15
CA VAL A 180 9.71 -8.25 -8.82
C VAL A 180 8.74 -7.09 -8.62
N LEU A 181 7.53 -7.41 -8.20
CA LEU A 181 6.48 -6.43 -7.91
C LEU A 181 6.45 -6.12 -6.41
N SER A 182 6.35 -4.84 -6.07
CA SER A 182 6.04 -4.41 -4.71
C SER A 182 4.59 -4.67 -4.35
N GLU A 183 4.29 -4.58 -3.05
CA GLU A 183 2.92 -4.35 -2.60
C GLU A 183 2.33 -3.04 -3.17
N PRO A 184 1.00 -2.94 -3.32
CA PRO A 184 0.37 -1.78 -3.95
C PRO A 184 0.49 -0.54 -3.07
N ILE A 185 0.71 0.61 -3.69
CA ILE A 185 0.78 1.92 -3.05
C ILE A 185 -0.46 2.70 -3.46
N PHE A 186 -1.20 3.20 -2.49
CA PHE A 186 -2.47 3.90 -2.64
C PHE A 186 -2.31 5.41 -2.39
N ASP A 187 -2.92 6.22 -3.24
CA ASP A 187 -2.92 7.69 -3.09
C ASP A 187 -3.74 8.14 -1.87
N LYS A 188 -3.08 8.67 -0.85
CA LYS A 188 -3.72 9.27 0.34
C LYS A 188 -4.73 10.36 0.00
N LYS A 189 -4.59 11.05 -1.14
CA LYS A 189 -5.53 12.13 -1.52
C LYS A 189 -6.91 11.57 -1.93
N SER A 190 -6.98 10.32 -2.37
CA SER A 190 -8.23 9.70 -2.81
C SER A 190 -8.99 9.14 -1.62
N THR A 191 -10.24 9.55 -1.45
CA THR A 191 -11.14 9.04 -0.40
C THR A 191 -11.50 7.57 -0.55
N ASN A 192 -11.34 7.01 -1.75
CA ASN A 192 -11.60 5.58 -2.02
C ASN A 192 -10.46 4.69 -1.51
N THR A 193 -9.27 5.24 -1.34
CA THR A 193 -8.06 4.48 -1.01
C THR A 193 -7.25 5.10 0.13
N SER A 194 -7.75 6.16 0.75
CA SER A 194 -7.12 6.76 1.94
C SER A 194 -7.18 5.80 3.12
N GLU A 195 -6.27 6.03 4.05
CA GLU A 195 -6.34 5.42 5.38
C GLU A 195 -7.57 5.95 6.12
N LEU A 196 -8.24 5.07 6.87
CA LEU A 196 -9.38 5.46 7.70
C LEU A 196 -8.88 5.83 9.09
N ARG A 197 -9.43 6.90 9.65
CA ARG A 197 -9.05 7.36 10.98
C ARG A 197 -10.24 7.97 11.70
N ILE A 198 -10.48 7.50 12.92
CA ILE A 198 -11.33 8.17 13.89
C ILE A 198 -10.48 9.22 14.62
N CYS A 199 -10.92 10.46 14.61
CA CYS A 199 -10.26 11.57 15.29
C CYS A 199 -10.81 11.78 16.70
N ARG A 200 -12.13 11.65 16.87
CA ARG A 200 -12.82 11.85 18.15
C ARG A 200 -14.24 11.26 18.11
N MET A 201 -14.74 10.81 19.24
CA MET A 201 -16.16 10.57 19.49
C MET A 201 -16.66 11.47 20.63
N ASN A 202 -17.93 11.85 20.61
CA ASN A 202 -18.52 12.69 21.66
C ASN A 202 -18.76 11.94 22.98
N LYS A 203 -18.91 10.60 22.92
CA LYS A 203 -19.17 9.72 24.05
C LYS A 203 -18.33 8.45 23.90
N GLU A 204 -17.92 7.90 25.04
CA GLU A 204 -17.12 6.67 25.15
C GLU A 204 -17.86 5.55 25.89
N SER A 205 -19.14 5.76 26.22
CA SER A 205 -20.00 4.77 26.84
C SER A 205 -21.47 5.00 26.49
N GLY A 206 -22.30 3.97 26.61
CA GLY A 206 -23.73 4.03 26.36
C GLY A 206 -24.46 2.77 26.82
N PRO A 207 -25.80 2.74 26.82
CA PRO A 207 -26.56 1.60 27.32
C PRO A 207 -26.40 0.37 26.42
N CYS A 208 -26.33 -0.82 27.01
CA CYS A 208 -26.28 -2.10 26.27
C CYS A 208 -27.45 -2.33 25.31
N THR A 209 -28.57 -1.61 25.48
CA THR A 209 -29.71 -1.64 24.57
C THR A 209 -29.46 -0.98 23.21
N GLY A 210 -28.37 -0.22 23.07
CA GLY A 210 -28.11 0.58 21.88
C GLY A 210 -29.13 1.71 21.69
N GLY A 211 -29.17 2.25 20.47
CA GLY A 211 -30.07 3.34 20.08
C GLY A 211 -29.61 4.74 20.49
N GLU A 212 -28.49 4.84 21.19
CA GLU A 212 -27.93 6.13 21.59
C GLU A 212 -27.23 6.80 20.41
N GLU A 213 -27.54 8.09 20.20
CA GLU A 213 -26.95 8.88 19.13
C GLU A 213 -25.53 9.37 19.51
N LEU A 214 -24.57 9.05 18.66
CA LEU A 214 -23.16 9.42 18.77
C LEU A 214 -22.72 10.25 17.56
N TYR A 215 -21.71 11.08 17.80
CA TYR A 215 -21.10 11.98 16.83
C TYR A 215 -19.61 11.62 16.74
N LEU A 216 -19.18 11.18 15.56
CA LEU A 216 -17.81 10.75 15.28
C LEU A 216 -17.18 11.68 14.26
N LEU A 217 -16.03 12.25 14.62
CA LEU A 217 -15.17 13.02 13.73
C LEU A 217 -14.11 12.11 13.13
N CYS A 218 -13.89 12.20 11.82
CA CYS A 218 -12.95 11.35 11.09
C CYS A 218 -12.23 12.08 9.97
N ASP A 219 -11.18 11.46 9.45
CA ASP A 219 -10.62 11.83 8.15
C ASP A 219 -11.64 11.55 7.03
N LYS A 220 -11.39 12.08 5.83
CA LYS A 220 -12.38 12.04 4.73
C LYS A 220 -12.81 10.61 4.37
N VAL A 221 -14.12 10.36 4.38
CA VAL A 221 -14.74 9.08 3.97
C VAL A 221 -15.74 9.25 2.81
N GLN A 222 -16.13 8.14 2.17
CA GLN A 222 -17.22 8.10 1.20
C GLN A 222 -18.51 7.64 1.90
N LYS A 223 -19.59 8.41 1.77
CA LYS A 223 -20.83 8.14 2.51
C LYS A 223 -21.54 6.86 2.06
N GLU A 224 -21.33 6.43 0.83
CA GLU A 224 -21.89 5.20 0.25
C GLU A 224 -21.06 3.95 0.57
N ASP A 225 -19.85 4.11 1.10
CA ASP A 225 -18.83 3.04 1.20
C ASP A 225 -18.17 3.00 2.59
N ILE A 226 -18.93 3.32 3.64
CA ILE A 226 -18.41 3.38 5.02
C ILE A 226 -19.38 2.75 6.01
N ALA A 227 -18.85 2.07 7.02
CA ALA A 227 -19.57 1.61 8.20
C ALA A 227 -18.81 1.97 9.48
N VAL A 228 -19.55 2.12 10.58
CA VAL A 228 -19.00 2.15 11.95
C VAL A 228 -19.31 0.80 12.57
N VAL A 229 -18.28 0.09 13.02
CA VAL A 229 -18.39 -1.29 13.52
C VAL A 229 -17.98 -1.34 14.98
N PHE A 230 -18.80 -2.01 15.78
CA PHE A 230 -18.55 -2.35 17.17
C PHE A 230 -18.13 -3.81 17.22
N ARG A 231 -17.04 -4.13 17.93
CA ARG A 231 -16.51 -5.50 18.02
C ARG A 231 -16.08 -5.83 19.45
N LYS A 232 -16.37 -7.06 19.89
CA LYS A 232 -15.73 -7.69 21.04
C LYS A 232 -15.60 -9.17 20.78
N GLU A 233 -14.37 -9.68 20.76
CA GLU A 233 -14.09 -11.10 20.47
C GLU A 233 -14.76 -11.54 19.15
N THR A 234 -15.74 -12.44 19.22
CA THR A 234 -16.48 -12.95 18.05
C THR A 234 -17.74 -12.15 17.72
N TRP A 235 -18.14 -11.20 18.57
CA TRP A 235 -19.31 -10.36 18.33
C TRP A 235 -18.94 -9.14 17.50
N GLU A 236 -19.71 -8.89 16.44
CA GLU A 236 -19.65 -7.68 15.64
C GLU A 236 -21.05 -7.14 15.38
N ALA A 237 -21.19 -5.81 15.42
CA ALA A 237 -22.41 -5.13 15.01
C ALA A 237 -22.10 -3.80 14.30
N ARG A 238 -22.89 -3.47 13.28
CA ARG A 238 -22.80 -2.18 12.58
C ARG A 238 -23.72 -1.17 13.25
N ALA A 239 -23.22 0.04 13.45
CA ALA A 239 -24.05 1.16 13.88
C ALA A 239 -25.08 1.51 12.80
N ASP A 240 -26.22 2.04 13.24
CA ASP A 240 -27.31 2.45 12.37
C ASP A 240 -27.15 3.92 11.98
N PHE A 241 -27.00 4.18 10.68
CA PHE A 241 -27.00 5.51 10.07
C PHE A 241 -27.23 5.40 8.56
N SER A 242 -27.67 6.50 7.96
CA SER A 242 -27.86 6.64 6.52
C SER A 242 -26.76 7.50 5.89
N GLN A 243 -26.74 7.54 4.55
CA GLN A 243 -25.83 8.43 3.82
C GLN A 243 -26.03 9.91 4.16
N ALA A 244 -27.23 10.31 4.60
CA ALA A 244 -27.53 11.69 4.99
C ALA A 244 -26.84 12.10 6.30
N ASP A 245 -26.51 11.12 7.14
CA ASP A 245 -25.89 11.33 8.45
C ASP A 245 -24.36 11.47 8.37
N VAL A 246 -23.79 11.26 7.17
CA VAL A 246 -22.38 11.52 6.87
C VAL A 246 -22.20 12.99 6.48
N HIS A 247 -21.82 13.82 7.45
CA HIS A 247 -21.67 15.25 7.28
C HIS A 247 -20.35 15.60 6.60
N ARG A 248 -20.45 16.10 5.36
CA ARG A 248 -19.33 16.68 4.58
C ARG A 248 -18.10 15.74 4.51
N GLN A 249 -18.32 14.43 4.54
CA GLN A 249 -17.29 13.39 4.52
C GLN A 249 -16.35 13.33 5.74
N VAL A 250 -16.56 14.16 6.77
CA VAL A 250 -15.60 14.30 7.89
C VAL A 250 -16.23 14.07 9.26
N ALA A 251 -17.55 13.84 9.30
CA ALA A 251 -18.24 13.44 10.50
C ALA A 251 -19.38 12.47 10.17
N ILE A 252 -19.70 11.60 11.11
CA ILE A 252 -20.79 10.62 11.02
C ILE A 252 -21.62 10.76 12.29
N VAL A 253 -22.92 10.96 12.12
CA VAL A 253 -23.90 10.79 13.20
C VAL A 253 -24.49 9.39 13.07
N PHE A 254 -24.50 8.60 14.14
CA PHE A 254 -25.02 7.24 14.11
C PHE A 254 -25.65 6.84 15.43
N LYS A 255 -26.45 5.78 15.41
CA LYS A 255 -26.98 5.14 16.61
C LYS A 255 -26.20 3.88 16.95
N THR A 256 -25.84 3.73 18.23
CA THR A 256 -25.15 2.54 18.72
C THR A 256 -25.99 1.28 18.45
N PRO A 257 -25.40 0.19 17.98
CA PRO A 257 -26.12 -1.07 17.91
C PRO A 257 -26.39 -1.61 19.33
N PRO A 258 -27.42 -2.45 19.54
CA PRO A 258 -27.57 -3.19 20.78
C PRO A 258 -26.40 -4.16 20.96
N TYR A 259 -25.89 -4.29 22.19
CA TYR A 259 -24.91 -5.32 22.52
C TYR A 259 -25.54 -6.72 22.50
N GLN A 260 -24.75 -7.77 22.29
CA GLN A 260 -25.26 -9.15 22.23
C GLN A 260 -26.04 -9.58 23.48
N GLN A 261 -25.66 -9.06 24.66
CA GLN A 261 -26.30 -9.36 25.93
C GLN A 261 -26.87 -8.07 26.52
N LEU A 262 -28.20 -8.01 26.65
CA LEU A 262 -28.90 -6.81 27.13
C LEU A 262 -29.01 -6.72 28.66
N GLU A 263 -28.66 -7.79 29.36
CA GLU A 263 -28.63 -7.86 30.82
C GLU A 263 -27.17 -7.99 31.26
N LEU A 264 -26.48 -6.85 31.31
CA LEU A 264 -25.10 -6.80 31.79
C LEU A 264 -25.08 -6.67 33.31
N ALA A 265 -24.27 -7.49 33.98
CA ALA A 265 -23.98 -7.34 35.41
C ALA A 265 -22.96 -6.21 35.66
N GLU A 266 -22.05 -6.00 34.71
CA GLU A 266 -20.95 -5.04 34.79
C GLU A 266 -20.70 -4.39 33.42
N PRO A 267 -20.08 -3.20 33.37
CA PRO A 267 -19.74 -2.54 32.12
C PRO A 267 -18.85 -3.41 31.21
N VAL A 268 -19.11 -3.36 29.90
CA VAL A 268 -18.38 -4.13 28.90
C VAL A 268 -17.69 -3.21 27.91
N GLU A 269 -16.36 -3.24 27.89
CA GLU A 269 -15.55 -2.55 26.87
C GLU A 269 -15.58 -3.32 25.54
N VAL A 270 -15.73 -2.57 24.44
CA VAL A 270 -15.71 -3.03 23.05
C VAL A 270 -14.86 -2.08 22.21
N GLU A 271 -14.44 -2.55 21.05
CA GLU A 271 -13.75 -1.76 20.03
C GLU A 271 -14.75 -1.12 19.07
N VAL A 272 -14.49 0.13 18.67
CA VAL A 272 -15.24 0.88 17.66
C VAL A 272 -14.28 1.36 16.58
N PHE A 273 -14.52 1.00 15.33
CA PHE A 273 -13.68 1.40 14.21
C PHE A 273 -14.49 1.70 12.95
N LEU A 274 -13.90 2.46 12.04
CA LEU A 274 -14.43 2.66 10.70
C LEU A 274 -14.03 1.47 9.83
N GLN A 275 -14.95 0.98 8.99
CA GLN A 275 -14.69 -0.03 7.98
C GLN A 275 -15.17 0.45 6.62
N ARG A 276 -14.29 0.49 5.63
CA ARG A 276 -14.66 0.75 4.24
C ARG A 276 -15.25 -0.51 3.63
N LEU A 277 -16.42 -0.42 3.00
CA LEU A 277 -17.19 -1.59 2.59
C LEU A 277 -16.57 -2.30 1.38
N THR A 278 -15.97 -1.55 0.46
CA THR A 278 -15.43 -2.07 -0.81
C THR A 278 -14.20 -2.96 -0.63
N ASP A 279 -13.30 -2.64 0.32
CA ASP A 279 -12.03 -3.37 0.52
C ASP A 279 -11.84 -3.88 1.96
N SER A 280 -12.85 -3.72 2.83
CA SER A 280 -12.84 -4.15 4.24
C SER A 280 -11.72 -3.55 5.11
N VAL A 281 -11.02 -2.53 4.62
CA VAL A 281 -9.99 -1.83 5.39
C VAL A 281 -10.62 -1.16 6.60
N CYS A 282 -9.96 -1.31 7.75
CA CYS A 282 -10.42 -0.77 9.02
C CYS A 282 -9.48 0.35 9.50
N SER A 283 -10.01 1.31 10.27
CA SER A 283 -9.19 2.25 11.04
C SER A 283 -8.59 1.58 12.28
N GLU A 284 -7.70 2.28 12.97
CA GLU A 284 -7.44 2.00 14.38
C GLU A 284 -8.74 2.06 15.20
N ALA A 285 -8.82 1.22 16.22
CA ALA A 285 -9.99 1.11 17.08
C ALA A 285 -9.98 2.17 18.19
N PHE A 286 -11.16 2.68 18.49
CA PHE A 286 -11.48 3.46 19.67
C PHE A 286 -12.17 2.56 20.71
N ARG A 287 -12.03 2.85 21.99
CA ARG A 287 -12.74 2.10 23.04
C ARG A 287 -14.12 2.69 23.28
N PHE A 288 -15.11 1.81 23.48
CA PHE A 288 -16.45 2.18 23.90
C PHE A 288 -16.95 1.21 24.97
N THR A 289 -17.67 1.71 25.97
CA THR A 289 -18.15 0.88 27.08
C THR A 289 -19.67 0.78 27.08
N TYR A 290 -20.19 -0.42 26.86
CA TYR A 290 -21.61 -0.69 27.10
C TYR A 290 -21.90 -0.80 28.59
N LEU A 291 -22.92 -0.09 29.05
CA LEU A 291 -23.34 -0.02 30.44
C LEU A 291 -24.55 -0.94 30.70
N PRO A 292 -24.66 -1.52 31.91
CA PRO A 292 -25.87 -2.16 32.37
C PRO A 292 -27.11 -1.29 32.21
N ARG A 293 -28.28 -1.91 32.08
CA ARG A 293 -29.54 -1.18 32.16
C ARG A 293 -29.60 -0.49 33.52
N GLU A 294 -29.86 0.80 33.53
CA GLU A 294 -30.27 1.46 34.76
C GLU A 294 -31.60 0.83 35.20
N HIS A 295 -31.58 0.12 36.33
CA HIS A 295 -32.81 -0.24 37.01
C HIS A 295 -33.41 1.08 37.48
N GLY A 296 -34.39 1.59 36.74
CA GLY A 296 -35.10 2.80 37.12
C GLY A 296 -35.57 2.67 38.56
N THR A 297 -34.95 3.44 39.46
CA THR A 297 -35.58 3.78 40.72
C THR A 297 -36.79 4.61 40.35
N GLY A 298 -37.95 3.97 40.24
CA GLY A 298 -39.23 4.64 40.07
C GLY A 298 -39.39 5.67 41.19
N GLY A 299 -39.53 6.93 40.79
CA GLY A 299 -40.03 8.04 41.59
C GLY A 299 -41.34 8.51 40.99
#